data_AF-A0A226QQA5-F1
#
_entry.id   AF-A0A226QQA5-F1
#
_cell.length_a   1.000
_cell.length_b   1.000
_cell.length_c   1.000
_cell.angle_alpha   90.00
_cell.angle_beta   90.00
_cell.angle_gamma   90.00
#
_symmetry.space_group_name_H-M   'P 1'
#
loop_
_entity.id
_entity.type
_entity.pdbx_description
1 polymer ?
#
loop_
_entity_poly.entity_id
_entity_poly.type
_entity_poly.pdbx_seq_one_letter_code
_entity_poly.pdbx_strand_id
1 'polypeptide(L)'
;MEQHKGVAKFENELKAIESEDIRAFAHNAIVASPPSFWKDKELVAYTKKVFKVVKELLDHDKVKSPIKDVILTGVLLSDVALNELSDRFKHLHPLAAAKILEPVSKDLHKALWEGITRIIEAHEGENTPSKLLEPKPGTPEHLVSLAHRLVKNEAIDVKIEE
;
A
#
# COMPACT_ATOMS: atom_id res chain seq x y z
N MET A 1 20.13 -5.17 10.32
CA MET A 1 20.11 -3.93 11.12
C MET A 1 19.47 -2.74 10.38
N GLU A 2 19.68 -2.53 9.07
CA GLU A 2 18.97 -1.48 8.31
C GLU A 2 17.49 -1.79 8.05
N GLN A 3 17.12 -3.05 7.82
CA GLN A 3 15.75 -3.46 7.47
C GLN A 3 14.71 -3.16 8.57
N HIS A 4 15.12 -3.16 9.85
CA HIS A 4 14.23 -2.78 10.96
C HIS A 4 13.94 -1.27 10.99
N LYS A 5 14.73 -0.44 10.30
CA LYS A 5 14.46 1.00 10.21
C LYS A 5 13.20 1.28 9.37
N GLY A 6 12.94 0.48 8.33
CA GLY A 6 11.73 0.59 7.54
C GLY A 6 10.48 0.28 8.37
N VAL A 7 10.52 -0.80 9.15
CA VAL A 7 9.43 -1.18 10.07
C VAL A 7 9.13 -0.07 11.07
N ALA A 8 10.17 0.54 11.66
CA ALA A 8 10.00 1.66 12.60
C ALA A 8 9.33 2.88 11.96
N LYS A 9 9.48 3.09 10.64
CA LYS A 9 8.80 4.19 9.94
C LYS A 9 7.29 3.98 9.83
N PHE A 10 6.83 2.73 9.79
CA PHE A 10 5.44 2.36 9.58
C PHE A 10 4.80 1.66 10.78
N GLU A 11 5.34 1.88 11.98
CA GLU A 11 4.92 1.15 13.19
C GLU A 11 3.43 1.35 13.50
N ASN A 12 2.92 2.57 13.35
CA ASN A 12 1.52 2.89 13.61
C ASN A 12 0.59 2.23 12.58
N GLU A 13 1.00 2.24 11.32
CA GLU A 13 0.27 1.60 10.22
C GLU A 13 0.22 0.07 10.42
N LEU A 14 1.34 -0.54 10.84
CA LEU A 14 1.40 -1.96 11.17
C LEU A 14 0.53 -2.32 12.38
N LYS A 15 0.47 -1.47 13.41
CA LYS A 15 -0.40 -1.67 14.59
C LYS A 15 -1.89 -1.56 14.25
N ALA A 16 -2.23 -0.80 13.21
CA ALA A 16 -3.61 -0.66 12.75
C ALA A 16 -4.13 -1.90 12.01
N ILE A 17 -3.25 -2.82 11.61
CA ILE A 17 -3.61 -4.12 11.02
C ILE A 17 -3.89 -5.10 12.16
N GLU A 18 -5.15 -5.52 12.28
CA GLU A 18 -5.64 -6.33 13.41
C GLU A 18 -5.23 -7.79 13.28
N SER A 19 -5.43 -8.38 12.09
CA SER A 19 -5.09 -9.75 11.75
C SER A 19 -3.59 -10.00 11.89
N GLU A 20 -3.22 -10.98 12.72
CA GLU A 20 -1.81 -11.31 13.00
C GLU A 20 -1.06 -11.77 11.75
N ASP A 21 -1.69 -12.63 10.94
CA ASP A 21 -1.10 -13.15 9.69
C ASP A 21 -0.84 -12.03 8.68
N ILE A 22 -1.82 -11.13 8.49
CA ILE A 22 -1.69 -10.00 7.55
C ILE A 22 -0.64 -9.01 8.07
N ARG A 23 -0.61 -8.75 9.39
CA ARG A 23 0.40 -7.88 10.00
C ARG A 23 1.81 -8.46 9.90
N ALA A 24 1.97 -9.77 10.11
CA ALA A 24 3.23 -10.47 9.95
C ALA A 24 3.72 -10.40 8.49
N PHE A 25 2.82 -10.65 7.53
CA PHE A 25 3.12 -10.47 6.11
C PHE A 25 3.54 -9.02 5.80
N ALA A 26 2.79 -8.01 6.24
CA ALA A 26 3.10 -6.60 6.00
C ALA A 26 4.46 -6.21 6.59
N HIS A 27 4.76 -6.68 7.80
CA HIS A 27 6.06 -6.50 8.44
C HIS A 27 7.19 -7.12 7.60
N ASN A 28 7.03 -8.38 7.18
CA ASN A 28 8.04 -9.08 6.38
C ASN A 28 8.22 -8.44 5.00
N ALA A 29 7.15 -7.97 4.39
CA ALA A 29 7.17 -7.21 3.15
C ALA A 29 8.01 -5.92 3.29
N ILE A 30 7.84 -5.16 4.38
CA ILE A 30 8.67 -3.97 4.64
C ILE A 30 10.13 -4.36 4.88
N VAL A 31 10.40 -5.45 5.60
CA VAL A 31 11.76 -5.95 5.82
C VAL A 31 12.43 -6.36 4.50
N ALA A 32 11.68 -6.96 3.58
CA ALA A 32 12.14 -7.39 2.26
C ALA A 32 12.21 -6.23 1.24
N SER A 33 11.53 -5.11 1.52
CA SER A 33 11.47 -3.96 0.63
C SER A 33 12.84 -3.27 0.43
N PRO A 34 13.07 -2.66 -0.75
CA PRO A 34 14.29 -1.90 -1.01
C PRO A 34 14.39 -0.67 -0.08
N PRO A 35 15.60 -0.25 0.31
CA PRO A 35 15.76 0.95 1.15
C PRO A 35 15.18 2.24 0.55
N SER A 36 15.08 2.32 -0.77
CA SER A 36 14.49 3.47 -1.49
C SER A 36 13.02 3.72 -1.12
N PHE A 37 12.29 2.69 -0.68
CA PHE A 37 10.90 2.80 -0.25
C PHE A 37 10.76 3.55 1.09
N TRP A 38 11.64 3.27 2.07
CA TRP A 38 11.52 3.82 3.43
C TRP A 38 12.58 4.86 3.81
N LYS A 39 13.60 5.08 2.97
CA LYS A 39 14.56 6.19 3.11
C LYS A 39 14.05 7.50 2.50
N ASP A 40 13.14 7.42 1.52
CA ASP A 40 12.48 8.59 0.95
C ASP A 40 11.39 9.11 1.90
N LYS A 41 11.65 10.28 2.50
CA LYS A 41 10.75 10.87 3.50
C LYS A 41 9.43 11.34 2.88
N GLU A 42 9.46 11.81 1.64
CA GLU A 42 8.27 12.29 0.95
C GLU A 42 7.36 11.12 0.61
N LEU A 43 7.95 10.02 0.12
CA LEU A 43 7.23 8.78 -0.14
C LEU A 43 6.60 8.21 1.13
N VAL A 44 7.38 8.08 2.22
CA VAL A 44 6.85 7.61 3.50
C VAL A 44 5.69 8.48 3.99
N ALA A 45 5.85 9.81 3.95
CA ALA A 45 4.79 10.73 4.36
C ALA A 45 3.54 10.60 3.49
N TYR A 46 3.71 10.46 2.17
CA TYR A 46 2.62 10.23 1.23
C TYR A 46 1.87 8.92 1.53
N THR A 47 2.58 7.80 1.65
CA THR A 47 1.99 6.50 1.98
C THR A 47 1.21 6.56 3.28
N LYS A 48 1.74 7.21 4.34
CA LYS A 48 1.04 7.41 5.62
C LYS A 48 -0.23 8.23 5.47
N LYS A 49 -0.21 9.31 4.66
CA LYS A 49 -1.40 10.12 4.40
C LYS A 49 -2.48 9.30 3.71
N VAL A 50 -2.14 8.56 2.65
CA VAL A 50 -3.09 7.69 1.94
C VAL A 50 -3.63 6.62 2.88
N PHE A 51 -2.76 5.96 3.65
CA PHE A 51 -3.17 4.96 4.63
C PHE A 51 -4.17 5.52 5.63
N LYS A 52 -3.91 6.71 6.19
CA LYS A 52 -4.82 7.37 7.13
C LYS A 52 -6.18 7.67 6.50
N VAL A 53 -6.21 8.23 5.29
CA VAL A 53 -7.47 8.52 4.57
C VAL A 53 -8.26 7.24 4.34
N VAL A 54 -7.62 6.18 3.81
CA VAL A 54 -8.29 4.90 3.57
C VAL A 54 -8.80 4.30 4.87
N LYS A 55 -8.00 4.32 5.94
CA LYS A 55 -8.42 3.83 7.26
C LYS A 55 -9.65 4.57 7.77
N GLU A 56 -9.67 5.91 7.71
CA GLU A 56 -10.81 6.72 8.16
C GLU A 56 -12.08 6.42 7.36
N LEU A 57 -11.96 6.24 6.04
CA LEU A 57 -13.10 5.85 5.18
C LEU A 57 -13.62 4.45 5.54
N LEU A 58 -12.73 3.48 5.72
CA LEU A 58 -13.10 2.11 6.11
C LEU A 58 -13.73 2.06 7.51
N ASP A 59 -13.22 2.85 8.46
CA ASP A 59 -13.76 2.95 9.81
C ASP A 59 -15.16 3.59 9.81
N HIS A 60 -15.35 4.65 9.02
CA HIS A 60 -16.65 5.29 8.82
C HIS A 60 -17.70 4.31 8.27
N ASP A 61 -17.29 3.50 7.29
CA ASP A 61 -18.15 2.48 6.66
C ASP A 61 -18.22 1.18 7.48
N LYS A 62 -17.59 1.14 8.66
CA LYS A 62 -17.57 0.00 9.60
C LYS A 62 -17.05 -1.29 8.98
N VAL A 63 -16.12 -1.19 8.02
CA VAL A 63 -15.45 -2.33 7.42
C VAL A 63 -14.53 -2.96 8.45
N LYS A 64 -14.63 -4.29 8.62
CA LYS A 64 -13.91 -5.05 9.66
C LYS A 64 -12.78 -5.89 9.07
N SER A 65 -11.87 -6.35 9.94
CA SER A 65 -10.91 -7.41 9.64
C SER A 65 -11.63 -8.69 9.17
N PRO A 66 -11.07 -9.46 8.22
CA PRO A 66 -9.76 -9.28 7.57
C PRO A 66 -9.79 -8.40 6.32
N ILE A 67 -10.97 -7.97 5.84
CA ILE A 67 -11.09 -7.19 4.61
C ILE A 67 -10.40 -5.83 4.75
N LYS A 68 -10.65 -5.13 5.87
CA LYS A 68 -9.99 -3.86 6.18
C LYS A 68 -8.47 -4.00 6.15
N ASP A 69 -7.94 -5.05 6.75
CA ASP A 69 -6.50 -5.31 6.87
C ASP A 69 -5.85 -5.60 5.52
N VAL A 70 -6.52 -6.33 4.63
CA VAL A 70 -6.10 -6.53 3.23
C VAL A 70 -6.00 -5.19 2.50
N ILE A 71 -7.02 -4.32 2.65
CA ILE A 71 -7.04 -3.01 2.00
C ILE A 71 -5.89 -2.13 2.49
N LEU A 72 -5.74 -2.02 3.81
CA LEU A 72 -4.69 -1.22 4.44
C LEU A 72 -3.29 -1.72 4.09
N THR A 73 -3.10 -3.04 4.00
CA THR A 73 -1.81 -3.62 3.59
C THR A 73 -1.50 -3.33 2.13
N GLY A 74 -2.51 -3.41 1.24
CA GLY A 74 -2.35 -3.01 -0.16
C GLY A 74 -1.96 -1.55 -0.32
N VAL A 75 -2.55 -0.65 0.48
CA VAL A 75 -2.16 0.77 0.51
C VAL A 75 -0.72 0.94 1.00
N LEU A 76 -0.38 0.28 2.11
CA LEU A 76 0.95 0.40 2.72
C LEU A 76 2.09 -0.02 1.77
N LEU A 77 1.82 -0.98 0.87
CA LEU A 77 2.83 -1.55 -0.03
C LEU A 77 2.68 -1.10 -1.50
N SER A 78 1.72 -0.22 -1.80
CA SER A 78 1.37 0.24 -3.16
C SER A 78 2.56 0.78 -3.94
N ASP A 79 3.37 1.62 -3.30
CA ASP A 79 4.52 2.31 -3.90
C ASP A 79 5.88 1.64 -3.58
N VAL A 80 5.90 0.38 -3.14
CA VAL A 80 7.13 -0.30 -2.69
C VAL A 80 8.23 -0.35 -3.77
N ALA A 81 7.85 -0.31 -5.04
CA ALA A 81 8.74 -0.32 -6.20
C ALA A 81 8.93 1.05 -6.87
N LEU A 82 8.34 2.12 -6.33
CA LEU A 82 8.24 3.42 -7.01
C LEU A 82 9.62 3.98 -7.40
N ASN A 83 10.59 3.88 -6.50
CA ASN A 83 11.94 4.42 -6.69
C ASN A 83 12.96 3.39 -7.20
N GLU A 84 12.52 2.16 -7.55
CA GLU A 84 13.40 1.12 -8.10
C GLU A 84 13.48 1.13 -9.63
N LEU A 85 12.55 1.84 -10.28
CA LEU A 85 12.49 1.97 -11.73
C LEU A 85 13.03 3.33 -12.16
N SER A 86 13.74 3.37 -13.29
CA SER A 86 14.12 4.65 -13.91
C SER A 86 12.88 5.48 -14.25
N ASP A 87 13.00 6.81 -14.28
CA ASP A 87 11.87 7.74 -14.50
C ASP A 87 10.98 7.37 -15.69
N ARG A 88 11.57 6.91 -16.81
CA ARG A 88 10.82 6.46 -18.00
C ARG A 88 9.85 5.30 -17.71
N PHE A 89 10.17 4.43 -16.77
CA PHE A 89 9.42 3.24 -16.42
C PHE A 89 8.71 3.34 -15.07
N LYS A 90 8.77 4.51 -14.40
CA LYS A 90 8.18 4.70 -13.06
C LYS A 90 6.69 4.39 -12.99
N HIS A 91 5.96 4.59 -14.08
CA HIS A 91 4.53 4.22 -14.21
C HIS A 91 4.26 2.71 -14.13
N LEU A 92 5.28 1.85 -14.27
CA LEU A 92 5.17 0.40 -14.14
C LEU A 92 5.39 -0.11 -12.71
N HIS A 93 5.65 0.79 -11.74
CA HIS A 93 5.91 0.40 -10.36
C HIS A 93 4.78 -0.46 -9.72
N PRO A 94 3.48 -0.30 -10.06
CA PRO A 94 2.43 -1.15 -9.50
C PRO A 94 2.64 -2.63 -9.83
N LEU A 95 3.13 -2.91 -11.04
CA LEU A 95 3.44 -4.28 -11.49
C LEU A 95 4.78 -4.80 -10.94
N ALA A 96 5.75 -3.90 -10.77
CA ALA A 96 7.06 -4.27 -10.25
C ALA A 96 7.01 -4.65 -8.76
N ALA A 97 6.05 -4.12 -8.00
CA ALA A 97 5.82 -4.42 -6.60
C ALA A 97 5.63 -5.93 -6.34
N ALA A 98 4.88 -6.64 -7.19
CA ALA A 98 4.66 -8.08 -7.06
C ALA A 98 5.98 -8.86 -7.02
N LYS A 99 6.97 -8.44 -7.80
CA LYS A 99 8.30 -9.09 -7.87
C LYS A 99 9.13 -8.87 -6.60
N ILE A 100 8.98 -7.71 -5.97
CA ILE A 100 9.62 -7.39 -4.68
C ILE A 100 8.99 -8.21 -3.55
N LEU A 101 7.68 -8.41 -3.62
CA LEU A 101 6.88 -9.05 -2.58
C LEU A 101 6.76 -10.57 -2.75
N GLU A 102 7.09 -11.13 -3.91
CA GLU A 102 7.04 -12.57 -4.20
C GLU A 102 7.74 -13.45 -3.14
N PRO A 103 8.94 -13.10 -2.62
CA PRO A 103 9.61 -13.93 -1.60
C PRO A 103 8.81 -14.12 -0.31
N VAL A 104 7.95 -13.16 0.05
CA VAL A 104 7.11 -13.20 1.26
C VAL A 104 5.66 -13.60 0.97
N SER A 105 5.30 -13.85 -0.29
CA SER A 105 3.93 -14.23 -0.68
C SER A 105 3.43 -15.51 -0.01
N LYS A 106 4.33 -16.41 0.39
CA LYS A 106 4.01 -17.67 1.06
C LYS A 106 3.63 -17.51 2.54
N ASP A 107 3.86 -16.33 3.11
CA ASP A 107 3.51 -16.03 4.50
C ASP A 107 1.99 -15.86 4.67
N LEU A 108 1.24 -15.75 3.56
CA LEU A 108 -0.16 -15.41 3.56
C LEU A 108 -0.99 -16.38 2.70
N HIS A 109 -2.24 -16.61 3.09
CA HIS A 109 -3.17 -17.38 2.27
C HIS A 109 -3.36 -16.73 0.90
N LYS A 110 -3.35 -17.54 -0.18
CA LYS A 110 -3.37 -17.09 -1.58
C LYS A 110 -4.45 -16.04 -1.87
N ALA A 111 -5.66 -16.21 -1.36
CA ALA A 111 -6.76 -15.26 -1.60
C ALA A 111 -6.51 -13.87 -0.97
N LEU A 112 -5.83 -13.80 0.18
CA LEU A 112 -5.48 -12.53 0.82
C LEU A 112 -4.33 -11.85 0.04
N TRP A 113 -3.33 -12.63 -0.37
CA TRP A 113 -2.24 -12.17 -1.23
C TRP A 113 -2.75 -11.59 -2.55
N GLU A 114 -3.67 -12.30 -3.23
CA GLU A 114 -4.31 -11.80 -4.45
C GLU A 114 -5.10 -10.51 -4.22
N GLY A 115 -5.80 -10.40 -3.08
CA GLY A 115 -6.50 -9.17 -2.69
C GLY A 115 -5.55 -7.99 -2.54
N ILE A 116 -4.46 -8.17 -1.77
CA ILE A 116 -3.42 -7.14 -1.56
C ILE A 116 -2.80 -6.75 -2.91
N THR A 117 -2.44 -7.73 -3.73
CA THR A 117 -1.77 -7.49 -5.03
C THR A 117 -2.67 -6.73 -5.99
N ARG A 118 -3.97 -7.06 -6.05
CA ARG A 118 -4.93 -6.31 -6.88
C ARG A 118 -5.03 -4.84 -6.49
N ILE A 119 -5.02 -4.55 -5.19
CA ILE A 119 -5.01 -3.16 -4.70
C ILE A 119 -3.73 -2.46 -5.15
N ILE A 120 -2.57 -3.10 -4.97
CA ILE A 120 -1.28 -2.57 -5.40
C ILE A 120 -1.27 -2.32 -6.91
N GLU A 121 -1.73 -3.24 -7.75
CA GLU A 121 -1.68 -3.08 -9.21
C GLU A 121 -2.63 -2.00 -9.74
N ALA A 122 -3.73 -1.72 -9.03
CA ALA A 122 -4.80 -0.83 -9.47
C ALA A 122 -4.81 0.56 -8.80
N HIS A 123 -3.94 0.82 -7.81
CA HIS A 123 -4.00 2.03 -6.98
C HIS A 123 -3.81 3.34 -7.77
N GLU A 124 -3.13 3.31 -8.92
CA GLU A 124 -2.96 4.47 -9.81
C GLU A 124 -4.25 4.85 -10.59
N GLY A 125 -5.33 4.07 -10.44
CA GLY A 125 -6.61 4.34 -11.07
C GLY A 125 -6.51 4.32 -12.60
N GLU A 126 -6.92 5.42 -13.24
CA GLU A 126 -6.80 5.61 -14.70
C GLU A 126 -5.35 5.66 -15.21
N ASN A 127 -4.37 5.82 -14.31
CA ASN A 127 -2.94 5.85 -14.65
C ASN A 127 -2.24 4.49 -14.47
N THR A 128 -2.97 3.44 -14.08
CA THR A 128 -2.41 2.09 -14.04
C THR A 128 -1.88 1.68 -15.42
N PRO A 129 -0.81 0.88 -15.53
CA PRO A 129 -0.20 0.56 -16.82
C PRO A 129 -1.06 -0.28 -17.79
N SER A 130 -2.23 -0.78 -17.35
CA SER A 130 -3.13 -1.58 -18.18
C SER A 130 -4.60 -1.29 -17.88
N LYS A 131 -5.41 -1.07 -18.93
CA LYS A 131 -6.87 -0.89 -18.79
C LYS A 131 -7.58 -2.04 -18.08
N LEU A 132 -6.99 -3.25 -18.09
CA LEU A 132 -7.55 -4.41 -17.41
C LEU A 132 -7.40 -4.34 -15.88
N LEU A 133 -6.47 -3.51 -15.40
CA LEU A 133 -6.22 -3.26 -13.99
C LEU A 133 -6.93 -2.00 -13.48
N GLU A 134 -7.60 -1.25 -14.36
CA GLU A 134 -8.35 -0.05 -13.95
C GLU A 134 -9.44 -0.46 -12.95
N PRO A 135 -9.46 0.15 -11.75
CA PRO A 135 -10.39 -0.24 -10.72
C PRO A 135 -11.82 0.20 -11.10
N LYS A 136 -12.79 -0.68 -10.83
CA LYS A 136 -14.20 -0.39 -11.14
C LYS A 136 -14.87 0.33 -9.97
N PRO A 137 -15.82 1.24 -10.22
CA PRO A 137 -16.59 1.87 -9.15
C PRO A 137 -17.20 0.84 -8.19
N GLY A 138 -17.05 1.09 -6.90
CA GLY A 138 -17.55 0.22 -5.83
C GLY A 138 -16.63 -0.94 -5.43
N THR A 139 -15.45 -1.10 -6.04
CA THR A 139 -14.45 -2.08 -5.58
C THR A 139 -13.45 -1.47 -4.59
N PRO A 140 -12.77 -2.28 -3.76
CA PRO A 140 -11.76 -1.78 -2.83
C PRO A 140 -10.62 -1.02 -3.52
N GLU A 141 -10.21 -1.48 -4.70
CA GLU A 141 -9.15 -0.83 -5.48
C GLU A 141 -9.56 0.58 -5.94
N HIS A 142 -10.85 0.80 -6.20
CA HIS A 142 -11.37 2.12 -6.58
C HIS A 142 -11.39 3.08 -5.39
N LEU A 143 -11.71 2.59 -4.20
CA LEU A 143 -11.58 3.39 -2.97
C LEU A 143 -10.14 3.85 -2.77
N VAL A 144 -9.18 2.91 -2.91
CA VAL A 144 -7.76 3.20 -2.75
C VAL A 144 -7.29 4.20 -3.80
N SER A 145 -7.65 4.02 -5.08
CA SER A 145 -7.22 4.95 -6.13
C SER A 145 -7.79 6.37 -5.94
N LEU A 146 -9.02 6.49 -5.45
CA LEU A 146 -9.58 7.79 -5.05
C LEU A 146 -8.79 8.42 -3.89
N ALA A 147 -8.40 7.64 -2.88
CA ALA A 147 -7.59 8.15 -1.78
C ALA A 147 -6.21 8.64 -2.24
N HIS A 148 -5.51 7.89 -3.10
CA HIS A 148 -4.26 8.35 -3.73
C HIS A 148 -4.48 9.66 -4.49
N ARG A 149 -5.55 9.76 -5.29
CA ARG A 149 -5.88 10.99 -6.04
C ARG A 149 -6.16 12.19 -5.12
N LEU A 150 -6.88 11.99 -4.02
CA LEU A 150 -7.18 13.06 -3.05
C LEU A 150 -5.91 13.60 -2.39
N VAL A 151 -5.02 12.70 -1.97
CA VAL A 151 -3.75 13.07 -1.32
C VAL A 151 -2.79 13.72 -2.32
N LYS A 152 -2.67 13.18 -3.53
CA LYS A 152 -1.76 13.68 -4.58
C LYS A 152 -2.13 15.08 -5.07
N ASN A 153 -3.43 15.40 -5.13
CA ASN A 153 -3.91 16.73 -5.52
C ASN A 153 -3.93 17.73 -4.37
N GLU A 154 -3.45 17.34 -3.18
CA GLU A 154 -3.51 18.16 -1.95
C GLU A 154 -4.92 18.69 -1.66
N ALA A 155 -5.95 17.94 -2.08
CA ALA A 155 -7.35 18.35 -1.93
C ALA A 155 -7.81 18.33 -0.47
N ILE A 156 -7.05 17.65 0.40
CA ILE A 156 -7.28 17.51 1.83
C ILE A 156 -5.97 17.68 2.60
N ASP A 157 -6.02 18.39 3.73
CA ASP A 157 -4.90 18.47 4.66
C ASP A 157 -4.93 17.27 5.63
N VAL A 158 -3.97 16.36 5.46
CA VAL A 158 -3.87 15.13 6.27
C VAL A 158 -2.66 15.25 7.20
N LYS A 159 -2.95 15.42 8.49
CA LYS A 159 -1.93 15.40 9.55
C LYS A 159 -1.52 13.96 9.85
N ILE A 160 -0.24 13.65 9.64
CA ILE A 160 0.36 12.38 10.04
C ILE A 160 0.99 12.52 11.42
N GLU A 161 0.86 11.51 12.25
CA GLU A 161 1.59 11.41 13.52
C GLU A 161 2.99 10.89 13.20
N GLU A 162 4.02 11.56 13.70
CA GLU A 162 5.44 11.20 13.46
C GLU A 162 5.82 9.88 14.13
#